data_AF-A0A954M1A8-F1
#
_entry.id   AF-A0A954M1A8-F1
#
_cell.length_a   1.000
_cell.length_b   1.000
_cell.length_c   1.000
_cell.angle_alpha   90.00
_cell.angle_beta   90.00
_cell.angle_gamma   90.00
#
_symmetry.space_group_name_H-M   'P 1'
#
loop_
_entity.id
_entity.type
_entity.pdbx_description
1 polymer ?
#
loop_
_entity_poly.entity_id
_entity_poly.type
_entity_poly.pdbx_seq_one_letter_code
_entity_poly.pdbx_strand_id
1 'polypeptide(L)'
;MFDIPIGQFYSDGSPARTGIYNHAIAGLMLAEIYGMGTSQQDERIRIAVEKGIDFTLKHPSRYKRNPEEQGGWRYLRLRPSHGSDADRSITSWLLLFLRSAKNAEYDVPQVPIDNAMAYVERCFDPQAGTFVYCIVSGRHTTPAMAGAGIISLSMGGRHNSDPAILAGEWMARQRFDQYRGMER
;
A
#
# COMPACT_ATOMS: atom_id res chain seq x y z
N MET A 1 -18.55 16.04 -4.14
CA MET A 1 -17.50 14.99 -4.06
C MET A 1 -17.95 13.71 -4.78
N PHE A 2 -19.23 13.35 -4.73
CA PHE A 2 -19.77 12.13 -5.37
C PHE A 2 -20.08 12.25 -6.87
N ASP A 3 -20.20 13.46 -7.42
CA ASP A 3 -20.57 13.68 -8.84
C ASP A 3 -19.37 13.84 -9.79
N ILE A 4 -18.16 13.45 -9.37
CA ILE A 4 -16.99 13.54 -10.23
C ILE A 4 -16.92 12.25 -11.07
N PRO A 5 -17.18 12.30 -12.40
CA PRO A 5 -17.11 11.11 -13.23
C PRO A 5 -15.70 10.52 -13.19
N ILE A 6 -15.61 9.22 -12.91
CA ILE A 6 -14.35 8.49 -12.99
C ILE A 6 -14.00 8.38 -14.48
N GLY A 7 -13.03 9.18 -14.92
CA GLY A 7 -12.57 9.14 -16.31
C GLY A 7 -12.03 7.75 -16.67
N GLN A 8 -12.29 7.30 -17.90
CA GLN A 8 -11.78 6.02 -18.42
C GLN A 8 -10.25 5.95 -18.49
N PHE A 9 -9.57 7.11 -18.47
CA PHE A 9 -8.13 7.21 -18.60
C PHE A 9 -7.54 7.98 -17.42
N TYR A 10 -6.32 7.62 -17.03
CA TYR A 10 -5.53 8.40 -16.08
C TYR A 10 -5.38 9.84 -16.58
N SER A 11 -5.78 10.80 -15.75
CA SER A 11 -5.45 12.21 -15.89
C SER A 11 -4.95 12.75 -14.55
N ASP A 12 -3.94 13.62 -14.58
CA ASP A 12 -3.38 14.14 -13.34
C ASP A 12 -4.33 15.16 -12.70
N GLY A 13 -4.46 15.11 -11.38
CA GLY A 13 -5.43 15.92 -10.64
C GLY A 13 -6.88 15.42 -10.71
N SER A 14 -7.15 14.30 -11.38
CA SER A 14 -8.47 13.66 -11.40
C SER A 14 -8.55 12.47 -10.43
N PRO A 15 -9.76 11.99 -10.10
CA PRO A 15 -9.94 10.77 -9.31
C PRO A 15 -9.24 9.54 -9.92
N ALA A 16 -9.03 9.51 -11.25
CA ALA A 16 -8.32 8.42 -11.91
C ALA A 16 -6.84 8.31 -11.45
N ARG A 17 -6.27 9.36 -10.85
CA ARG A 17 -4.94 9.31 -10.21
C ARG A 17 -4.89 8.33 -9.04
N THR A 18 -6.00 8.12 -8.33
CA THR A 18 -6.07 7.16 -7.21
C THR A 18 -6.29 5.72 -7.67
N GLY A 19 -6.21 5.45 -8.98
CA GLY A 19 -6.52 4.13 -9.55
C GLY A 19 -5.80 2.96 -8.88
N ILE A 20 -4.54 3.12 -8.46
CA ILE A 20 -3.82 2.05 -7.73
C ILE A 20 -4.35 1.86 -6.29
N TYR A 21 -4.75 2.93 -5.59
CA TYR A 21 -5.42 2.78 -4.28
C TYR A 21 -6.75 2.05 -4.45
N ASN A 22 -7.56 2.49 -5.41
CA ASN A 22 -8.88 1.90 -5.66
C ASN A 22 -8.73 0.42 -6.03
N HIS A 23 -7.74 0.09 -6.86
CA HIS A 23 -7.39 -1.28 -7.22
C HIS A 23 -7.07 -2.13 -5.99
N ALA A 24 -6.17 -1.66 -5.13
CA ALA A 24 -5.75 -2.39 -3.94
C ALA A 24 -6.90 -2.54 -2.92
N ILE A 25 -7.66 -1.48 -2.66
CA ILE A 25 -8.77 -1.46 -1.71
C ILE A 25 -9.92 -2.36 -2.20
N ALA A 26 -10.28 -2.27 -3.48
CA ALA A 26 -11.32 -3.13 -4.07
C ALA A 26 -10.87 -4.60 -4.10
N GLY A 27 -9.60 -4.85 -4.46
CA GLY A 27 -9.03 -6.20 -4.44
C GLY A 27 -9.04 -6.81 -3.03
N LEU A 28 -8.62 -6.05 -2.02
CA LEU A 28 -8.69 -6.45 -0.61
C LEU A 28 -10.13 -6.83 -0.22
N MET A 29 -11.10 -5.96 -0.49
CA MET A 29 -12.50 -6.21 -0.17
C MET A 29 -13.03 -7.48 -0.86
N LEU A 30 -12.73 -7.66 -2.15
CA LEU A 30 -13.17 -8.82 -2.90
C LEU A 30 -12.54 -10.13 -2.40
N ALA A 31 -11.25 -10.10 -2.06
CA ALA A 31 -10.55 -11.26 -1.49
C ALA A 31 -11.11 -11.66 -0.12
N GLU A 32 -11.41 -10.70 0.76
CA GLU A 32 -12.06 -10.96 2.05
C GLU A 32 -13.46 -11.57 1.88
N ILE A 33 -14.29 -11.00 0.99
CA ILE A 33 -15.63 -11.54 0.71
C ILE A 33 -15.54 -12.98 0.18
N TYR A 34 -14.61 -13.24 -0.74
CA TYR A 34 -14.39 -14.58 -1.28
C TYR A 34 -13.97 -15.56 -0.18
N GLY A 35 -13.02 -15.18 0.68
CA GLY A 35 -12.53 -16.01 1.78
C GLY A 35 -13.60 -16.33 2.83
N MET A 36 -14.66 -15.52 2.94
CA MET A 36 -15.81 -15.82 3.81
C MET A 36 -16.76 -16.88 3.23
N GLY A 37 -16.70 -17.16 1.92
CA GLY A 37 -17.48 -18.24 1.26
C GLY A 37 -19.00 -18.05 1.30
N THR A 38 -19.50 -16.81 1.34
CA THR A 38 -20.92 -16.50 1.53
C THR A 38 -21.61 -15.90 0.31
N SER A 39 -20.90 -15.70 -0.81
CA SER A 39 -21.42 -14.93 -1.95
C SER A 39 -21.94 -15.82 -3.08
N GLN A 40 -23.12 -15.49 -3.60
CA GLN A 40 -23.63 -16.08 -4.84
C GLN A 40 -22.78 -15.68 -6.08
N GLN A 41 -21.83 -14.76 -5.91
CA GLN A 41 -20.97 -14.24 -6.96
C GLN A 41 -19.54 -14.79 -6.89
N ASP A 42 -19.27 -15.83 -6.10
CA ASP A 42 -17.92 -16.35 -5.83
C ASP A 42 -17.09 -16.55 -7.10
N GLU A 43 -17.65 -17.14 -8.16
CA GLU A 43 -16.91 -17.34 -9.42
C GLU A 43 -16.52 -16.02 -10.10
N ARG A 44 -17.40 -15.01 -10.08
CA ARG A 44 -17.09 -13.68 -10.63
C ARG A 44 -16.02 -12.99 -9.79
N ILE A 45 -16.09 -13.16 -8.47
CA ILE A 45 -15.10 -12.60 -7.54
C ILE A 45 -13.75 -13.27 -7.75
N ARG A 46 -13.73 -14.61 -7.87
CA ARG A 46 -12.52 -15.41 -8.16
C ARG A 46 -11.77 -14.90 -9.37
N ILE A 47 -12.48 -14.79 -10.50
CA ILE A 47 -11.90 -14.28 -11.75
C ILE A 47 -11.39 -12.85 -11.59
N ALA A 48 -12.11 -11.99 -10.85
CA ALA A 48 -11.72 -10.60 -10.64
C ALA A 48 -10.46 -10.48 -9.78
N VAL A 49 -10.37 -11.25 -8.68
CA VAL A 49 -9.21 -11.27 -7.79
C VAL A 49 -7.98 -11.83 -8.49
N GLU A 50 -8.11 -12.92 -9.25
CA GLU A 50 -7.01 -13.48 -10.07
C GLU A 50 -6.43 -12.46 -11.03
N LYS A 51 -7.28 -11.75 -11.79
CA LYS A 51 -6.86 -10.65 -12.66
C LYS A 51 -6.22 -9.50 -11.88
N GLY A 52 -6.74 -9.23 -10.69
CA GLY A 52 -6.22 -8.20 -9.81
C GLY A 52 -4.80 -8.51 -9.31
N ILE A 53 -4.55 -9.77 -8.92
CA ILE A 53 -3.23 -10.28 -8.53
C ILE A 53 -2.28 -10.17 -9.71
N ASP A 54 -2.65 -10.70 -10.88
CA ASP A 54 -1.80 -10.66 -12.09
C ASP A 54 -1.38 -9.22 -12.45
N PHE A 55 -2.32 -8.28 -12.44
CA PHE A 55 -2.02 -6.87 -12.63
C PHE A 55 -1.04 -6.33 -11.57
N THR A 56 -1.28 -6.66 -10.29
CA THR A 56 -0.45 -6.23 -9.16
C THR A 56 0.97 -6.78 -9.24
N LEU A 57 1.18 -7.97 -9.80
CA LEU A 57 2.50 -8.60 -9.93
C LEU A 57 3.25 -8.12 -11.18
N LYS A 58 2.54 -7.70 -12.23
CA LYS A 58 3.14 -7.12 -13.45
C LYS A 58 3.56 -5.66 -13.26
N HIS A 59 2.81 -4.89 -12.49
CA HIS A 59 3.07 -3.47 -12.23
C HIS A 59 4.41 -3.10 -11.51
N PRO A 60 4.91 -3.83 -10.49
CA PRO A 60 6.13 -3.52 -9.75
C PRO A 60 7.39 -3.82 -10.56
N SER A 61 7.27 -4.64 -11.61
CA SER A 61 8.36 -5.05 -12.50
C SER A 61 8.93 -3.91 -13.35
N ARG A 62 8.59 -2.65 -13.05
CA ARG A 62 9.18 -1.48 -13.67
C ARG A 62 10.53 -1.19 -13.03
N TYR A 63 11.53 -0.97 -13.87
CA TYR A 63 12.85 -0.50 -13.48
C TYR A 63 12.75 0.66 -12.47
N LYS A 64 13.43 0.53 -11.34
CA LYS A 64 13.59 1.59 -10.34
C LYS A 64 14.89 2.33 -10.62
N ARG A 65 14.84 3.66 -10.71
CA ARG A 65 16.05 4.50 -10.88
C ARG A 65 16.97 4.39 -9.68
N ASN A 66 16.41 4.19 -8.49
CA ASN A 66 17.16 4.01 -7.25
C ASN A 66 17.01 2.57 -6.72
N PRO A 67 18.11 1.84 -6.45
CA PRO A 67 18.08 0.51 -5.87
C PRO A 67 17.33 0.41 -4.53
N GLU A 68 17.32 1.46 -3.71
CA GLU A 68 16.61 1.49 -2.43
C GLU A 68 15.09 1.33 -2.59
N GLU A 69 14.57 1.68 -3.77
CA GLU A 69 13.14 1.64 -4.08
C GLU A 69 12.68 0.30 -4.68
N GLN A 70 13.59 -0.67 -4.83
CA GLN A 70 13.27 -1.98 -5.35
C GLN A 70 12.24 -2.71 -4.50
N GLY A 71 11.30 -3.42 -5.13
CA GLY A 71 10.19 -4.10 -4.46
C GLY A 71 9.01 -3.19 -4.08
N GLY A 72 9.16 -1.87 -4.09
CA GLY A 72 8.06 -0.94 -3.84
C GLY A 72 7.20 -0.66 -5.07
N TRP A 73 5.95 -0.24 -4.86
CA TRP A 73 5.03 0.18 -5.93
C TRP A 73 4.82 1.70 -5.95
N ARG A 74 4.31 2.17 -7.07
CA ARG A 74 3.91 3.56 -7.30
C ARG A 74 2.69 3.63 -8.20
N TYR A 75 2.19 4.83 -8.45
CA TYR A 75 1.13 5.09 -9.43
C TYR A 75 1.51 4.64 -10.85
N LEU A 76 0.49 4.42 -11.68
CA LEU A 76 0.65 3.93 -13.06
C LEU A 76 1.43 4.89 -13.97
N ARG A 77 1.29 6.19 -13.76
CA ARG A 77 2.08 7.21 -14.45
C ARG A 77 3.02 7.87 -13.46
N LEU A 78 4.32 7.69 -13.70
CA LEU A 78 5.36 8.43 -13.01
C LEU A 78 5.54 9.77 -13.73
N ARG A 79 5.56 10.87 -12.98
CA ARG A 79 6.02 12.14 -13.53
C ARG A 79 7.54 12.16 -13.42
N PRO A 80 8.29 12.50 -14.49
CA PRO A 80 9.75 12.58 -14.42
C PRO A 80 10.26 13.51 -13.30
N SER A 81 9.47 14.53 -12.95
CA SER A 81 9.75 15.45 -11.85
C SER A 81 9.60 14.85 -10.45
N HIS A 82 8.90 13.73 -10.29
CA HIS A 82 8.89 13.01 -9.03
C HIS A 82 10.21 12.25 -8.91
N GLY A 83 11.02 12.57 -7.90
CA GLY A 83 12.34 11.97 -7.68
C GLY A 83 12.32 10.54 -7.13
N SER A 84 11.13 9.92 -7.01
CA SER A 84 10.93 8.63 -6.33
C SER A 84 9.99 7.73 -7.13
N ASP A 85 10.44 6.48 -7.36
CA ASP A 85 9.75 5.46 -8.15
C ASP A 85 8.96 4.44 -7.32
N ALA A 86 8.98 4.60 -5.99
CA ALA A 86 8.15 3.82 -5.08
C ALA A 86 7.63 4.71 -3.95
N ASP A 87 6.45 4.39 -3.41
CA ASP A 87 6.04 4.96 -2.12
C ASP A 87 5.47 3.89 -1.21
N ARG A 88 5.51 4.19 0.07
CA ARG A 88 5.11 3.23 1.09
C ARG A 88 3.61 3.10 1.24
N SER A 89 2.83 4.14 0.98
CA SER A 89 1.38 4.04 1.16
C SER A 89 0.77 3.09 0.15
N ILE A 90 1.11 3.23 -1.14
CA ILE A 90 0.67 2.33 -2.21
C ILE A 90 1.19 0.91 -1.96
N THR A 91 2.47 0.79 -1.59
CA THR A 91 3.05 -0.53 -1.29
C THR A 91 2.32 -1.24 -0.15
N SER A 92 1.95 -0.51 0.91
CA SER A 92 1.23 -1.09 2.06
C SER A 92 -0.18 -1.56 1.68
N TRP A 93 -0.90 -0.79 0.84
CA TRP A 93 -2.21 -1.20 0.33
C TRP A 93 -2.15 -2.44 -0.56
N LEU A 94 -1.14 -2.54 -1.43
CA LEU A 94 -0.98 -3.71 -2.28
C LEU A 94 -0.55 -4.94 -1.47
N LEU A 95 0.26 -4.77 -0.43
CA LEU A 95 0.55 -5.84 0.54
C LEU A 95 -0.71 -6.33 1.25
N LEU A 96 -1.60 -5.42 1.69
CA LEU A 96 -2.89 -5.79 2.28
C LEU A 96 -3.73 -6.64 1.32
N PHE A 97 -3.85 -6.19 0.07
CA PHE A 97 -4.56 -6.95 -0.95
C PHE A 97 -3.95 -8.34 -1.17
N LEU A 98 -2.64 -8.42 -1.45
CA LEU A 98 -1.97 -9.69 -1.71
C LEU A 98 -2.02 -10.64 -0.51
N ARG A 99 -1.95 -10.10 0.71
CA ARG A 99 -2.08 -10.90 1.93
C ARG A 99 -3.48 -11.47 2.08
N SER A 100 -4.51 -10.67 1.84
CA SER A 100 -5.90 -11.11 1.88
C SER A 100 -6.18 -12.18 0.82
N ALA A 101 -5.72 -11.97 -0.42
CA ALA A 101 -5.78 -12.97 -1.48
C ALA A 101 -5.11 -14.29 -1.07
N LYS A 102 -3.92 -14.23 -0.47
CA LYS A 102 -3.22 -15.43 0.01
C LYS A 102 -3.96 -16.14 1.15
N ASN A 103 -4.59 -15.38 2.06
CA ASN A 103 -5.43 -15.95 3.12
C ASN A 103 -6.68 -16.65 2.55
N ALA A 104 -7.20 -16.17 1.44
CA ALA A 104 -8.33 -16.75 0.71
C ALA A 104 -7.90 -17.84 -0.31
N GLU A 105 -6.73 -18.44 -0.11
CA GLU A 105 -6.18 -19.57 -0.88
C GLU A 105 -5.88 -19.30 -2.37
N TYR A 106 -5.79 -18.05 -2.80
CA TYR A 106 -5.27 -17.73 -4.14
C TYR A 106 -3.76 -18.00 -4.24
N ASP A 107 -3.30 -18.39 -5.42
CA ASP A 107 -1.88 -18.56 -5.72
C ASP A 107 -1.18 -17.19 -5.83
N VAL A 108 -0.59 -16.75 -4.73
CA VAL A 108 0.20 -15.52 -4.65
C VAL A 108 1.68 -15.89 -4.39
N PRO A 109 2.59 -15.63 -5.35
CA PRO A 109 4.00 -15.97 -5.20
C PRO A 109 4.64 -15.18 -4.05
N GLN A 110 5.55 -15.84 -3.33
CA GLN A 110 6.18 -15.26 -2.13
C GLN A 110 7.22 -14.18 -2.45
N VAL A 111 8.00 -14.35 -3.52
CA VAL A 111 9.14 -13.47 -3.85
C VAL A 111 8.73 -11.98 -3.98
N PRO A 112 7.64 -11.61 -4.67
CA PRO A 112 7.20 -10.21 -4.72
C PRO A 112 6.80 -9.64 -3.35
N ILE A 113 6.23 -10.45 -2.47
CA ILE A 113 5.88 -10.05 -1.10
C ILE A 113 7.17 -9.80 -0.30
N ASP A 114 8.16 -10.68 -0.39
CA ASP A 114 9.42 -10.51 0.33
C ASP A 114 10.16 -9.24 -0.11
N ASN A 115 10.20 -8.98 -1.42
CA ASN A 115 10.80 -7.76 -1.98
C ASN A 115 10.08 -6.50 -1.47
N ALA A 116 8.75 -6.54 -1.40
CA ALA A 116 7.92 -5.47 -0.87
C ALA A 116 8.16 -5.21 0.62
N MET A 117 8.28 -6.29 1.40
CA MET A 117 8.58 -6.21 2.83
C MET A 117 9.97 -5.61 3.06
N ALA A 118 10.97 -5.99 2.26
CA ALA A 118 12.30 -5.40 2.31
C ALA A 118 12.26 -3.89 1.99
N TYR A 119 11.41 -3.46 1.05
CA TYR A 119 11.20 -2.03 0.79
C TYR A 119 10.56 -1.31 1.97
N VAL A 120 9.55 -1.91 2.62
CA VAL A 120 8.91 -1.35 3.82
C VAL A 120 9.94 -1.16 4.94
N GLU A 121 10.84 -2.12 5.13
CA GLU A 121 11.91 -2.02 6.13
C GLU A 121 12.89 -0.90 5.82
N ARG A 122 13.32 -0.74 4.56
CA ARG A 122 14.16 0.39 4.13
C ARG A 122 13.47 1.75 4.30
N CYS A 123 12.15 1.79 4.35
CA CYS A 123 11.40 3.01 4.61
C CYS A 123 11.38 3.42 6.10
N PHE A 124 11.89 2.60 7.02
CA PHE A 124 12.04 2.99 8.42
C PHE A 124 13.19 3.99 8.56
N ASP A 125 12.95 5.08 9.29
CA ASP A 125 13.96 6.08 9.61
C ASP A 125 14.33 5.96 11.11
N PRO A 126 15.52 5.41 11.43
CA PRO A 126 15.94 5.21 12.81
C PRO A 126 16.06 6.50 13.62
N GLN A 127 16.37 7.63 12.96
CA GLN A 127 16.50 8.92 13.66
C GLN A 127 15.12 9.46 14.05
N ALA A 128 14.13 9.32 13.17
CA ALA A 128 12.76 9.72 13.47
C ALA A 128 12.03 8.70 14.35
N GLY A 129 12.49 7.45 14.39
CA GLY A 129 11.81 6.33 15.06
C GLY A 129 10.51 5.91 14.37
N THR A 130 10.35 6.22 13.08
CA THR A 130 9.14 5.94 12.31
C THR A 130 9.42 5.86 10.82
N PHE A 131 8.40 5.62 10.01
CA PHE A 131 8.57 5.39 8.58
C PHE A 131 8.39 6.66 7.73
N VAL A 132 9.18 6.81 6.66
CA VAL A 132 9.14 7.91 5.66
C VAL A 132 8.33 7.58 4.40
N TYR A 133 7.56 8.53 3.85
CA TYR A 133 6.65 8.26 2.73
C TYR A 133 7.36 7.68 1.49
N CYS A 134 8.49 8.29 1.13
CA CYS A 134 9.40 7.89 0.06
C CYS A 134 10.83 7.93 0.58
N ILE A 135 11.71 7.02 0.14
CA ILE A 135 13.11 6.98 0.58
C ILE A 135 13.95 8.09 -0.07
N VAL A 136 13.75 8.33 -1.36
CA VAL A 136 14.60 9.22 -2.18
C VAL A 136 14.17 10.68 -2.10
N SER A 137 12.88 10.97 -2.30
CA SER A 137 12.36 12.34 -2.33
C SER A 137 11.00 12.44 -1.64
N GLY A 138 10.83 13.41 -0.73
CA GLY A 138 9.60 13.54 0.05
C GLY A 138 9.59 12.60 1.26
N ARG A 139 10.68 12.60 2.04
CA ARG A 139 10.88 11.80 3.26
C ARG A 139 10.03 12.29 4.45
N HIS A 140 8.74 12.50 4.23
CA HIS A 140 7.85 12.98 5.28
C HIS A 140 7.40 11.81 6.16
N THR A 141 7.37 12.06 7.48
CA THR A 141 6.85 11.14 8.50
C THR A 141 5.49 11.65 8.97
N THR A 142 4.47 10.80 8.94
CA THR A 142 3.11 11.14 9.39
C THR A 142 2.51 9.97 10.17
N PRO A 143 1.45 10.17 10.98
CA PRO A 143 0.76 9.06 11.64
C PRO A 143 0.24 8.00 10.66
N ALA A 144 -0.31 8.42 9.51
CA ALA A 144 -0.74 7.50 8.45
C ALA A 144 0.43 6.65 7.94
N MET A 145 1.61 7.27 7.81
CA MET A 145 2.82 6.58 7.43
C MET A 145 3.30 5.62 8.51
N ALA A 146 3.33 6.02 9.78
CA ALA A 146 3.66 5.10 10.86
C ALA A 146 2.74 3.86 10.85
N GLY A 147 1.42 4.06 10.72
CA GLY A 147 0.44 2.99 10.67
C GLY A 147 0.61 2.06 9.47
N ALA A 148 0.87 2.61 8.28
CA ALA A 148 1.13 1.84 7.07
C ALA A 148 2.38 0.93 7.19
N GLY A 149 3.44 1.41 7.87
CA GLY A 149 4.62 0.59 8.17
C GLY A 149 4.31 -0.54 9.17
N ILE A 150 3.68 -0.20 10.29
CA ILE A 150 3.32 -1.15 11.35
C ILE A 150 2.43 -2.28 10.79
N ILE A 151 1.36 -1.96 10.06
CA ILE A 151 0.45 -2.98 9.53
C ILE A 151 1.16 -3.90 8.52
N SER A 152 2.05 -3.33 7.69
CA SER A 152 2.85 -4.12 6.73
C SER A 152 3.75 -5.11 7.46
N LEU A 153 4.47 -4.66 8.49
CA LEU A 153 5.30 -5.52 9.34
C LEU A 153 4.47 -6.61 10.03
N SER A 154 3.30 -6.27 10.57
CA SER A 154 2.41 -7.24 11.21
C SER A 154 1.94 -8.33 10.24
N MET A 155 1.57 -7.98 9.01
CA MET A 155 1.19 -8.95 7.98
C MET A 155 2.34 -9.87 7.55
N GLY A 156 3.58 -9.38 7.65
CA GLY A 156 4.80 -10.17 7.44
C GLY A 156 5.22 -10.99 8.66
N GLY A 157 4.44 -11.01 9.75
CA GLY A 157 4.78 -11.71 10.99
C GLY A 157 5.83 -10.99 11.85
N ARG A 158 6.19 -9.75 11.53
CA ARG A 158 7.23 -8.94 12.19
C ARG A 158 6.66 -7.89 13.15
N HIS A 159 5.51 -8.18 13.77
CA HIS A 159 4.75 -7.26 14.63
C HIS A 159 5.52 -6.82 15.90
N ASN A 160 6.47 -7.63 16.37
CA ASN A 160 7.32 -7.33 17.53
C ASN A 160 8.74 -6.87 17.14
N SER A 161 8.97 -6.50 15.89
CA SER A 161 10.28 -5.97 15.47
C SER A 161 10.49 -4.55 16.03
N ASP A 162 11.76 -4.17 16.25
CA ASP A 162 12.10 -2.83 16.73
C ASP A 162 11.46 -1.70 15.91
N PRO A 163 11.44 -1.75 14.55
CA PRO A 163 10.75 -0.74 13.76
C PRO A 163 9.23 -0.63 14.04
N ALA A 164 8.55 -1.75 14.30
CA ALA A 164 7.12 -1.75 14.61
C ALA A 164 6.85 -1.14 15.99
N ILE A 165 7.65 -1.50 16.99
CA ILE A 165 7.55 -0.99 18.36
C ILE A 165 7.85 0.51 18.39
N LEU A 166 8.99 0.92 17.83
CA LEU A 166 9.42 2.32 17.81
C LEU A 166 8.41 3.21 17.07
N ALA A 167 7.89 2.76 15.93
CA ALA A 167 6.86 3.51 15.20
C ALA A 167 5.54 3.60 16.00
N GLY A 168 5.19 2.57 16.76
CA GLY A 168 4.04 2.56 17.66
C GLY A 168 4.20 3.56 18.80
N GLU A 169 5.36 3.57 19.47
CA GLU A 169 5.69 4.58 20.48
C GLU A 169 5.72 5.99 19.91
N TRP A 170 6.30 6.16 18.72
CA TRP A 170 6.33 7.43 18.01
C TRP A 170 4.91 7.92 17.74
N MET A 171 4.00 7.03 17.32
CA MET A 171 2.60 7.34 17.05
C MET A 171 1.84 7.72 18.33
N ALA A 172 2.08 7.01 19.44
CA ALA A 172 1.44 7.29 20.74
C ALA A 172 1.78 8.68 21.29
N ARG A 173 2.92 9.26 20.90
CA ARG A 173 3.35 10.62 21.27
C ARG A 173 2.75 11.71 20.37
N GLN A 174 2.10 11.35 19.26
CA GLN A 174 1.55 12.34 18.32
C GLN A 174 0.26 12.95 18.86
N ARG A 175 0.13 14.27 18.71
CA ARG A 175 -1.13 14.98 18.96
C ARG A 175 -2.01 14.88 17.71
N PHE A 176 -3.20 14.32 17.85
CA PHE A 176 -4.17 14.19 16.76
C PHE A 176 -5.10 15.41 16.64
N ASP A 177 -4.80 16.50 17.34
CA ASP A 177 -5.62 17.71 17.39
C ASP A 177 -5.86 18.31 16.00
N GLN A 178 -4.89 18.19 15.09
CA GLN A 178 -5.01 18.61 13.69
C GLN A 178 -6.05 17.82 12.88
N TYR A 179 -6.48 16.64 13.34
CA TYR A 179 -7.52 15.81 12.72
C TYR A 179 -8.89 15.96 13.37
N ARG A 180 -8.99 16.67 14.50
CA ARG A 180 -10.25 16.92 15.22
C ARG A 180 -11.14 17.99 14.57
N GLY A 181 -10.81 18.44 13.36
CA GLY A 181 -11.57 19.37 12.52
C GLY A 181 -12.64 20.20 13.24
N MET A 182 -12.30 21.46 13.56
CA MET A 182 -13.21 22.59 13.82
C MET A 182 -14.70 22.21 13.95
N GLU A 183 -15.14 21.93 15.19
CA GLU A 183 -16.54 22.16 15.54
C GLU A 183 -16.78 23.68 15.37
N ARG A 184 -17.42 24.06 14.26
CA ARG A 184 -18.16 25.33 14.14
C ARG A 184 -19.62 25.00 13.92
#